data_AF-A0A4R9K3A8-F1
#
_entry.id   AF-A0A4R9K3A8-F1
#
_cell.length_a   1.000
_cell.length_b   1.000
_cell.length_c   1.000
_cell.angle_alpha   90.00
_cell.angle_beta   90.00
_cell.angle_gamma   90.00
#
_symmetry.space_group_name_H-M   'P 1'
#
loop_
_entity.id
_entity.type
_entity.pdbx_description
1 polymer ?
#
loop_
_entity_poly.entity_id
_entity_poly.type
_entity_poly.pdbx_seq_one_letter_code
_entity_poly.pdbx_strand_id
1 'polypeptide(L)'
;MVLYIDTSLLLNILYAEEGYEDHLNYFNKSDLKFASILLEIESFRSLHFIHSKEGKSLPKNWFKEAESFLGEFISQINLKNLDDDVRTEIRKNKGVLELKSLDAAHLATALHIQKSISDELILCSMDEKFRSIAKKFGFKLYPKK
;
A
#
# COMPACT_ATOMS: atom_id res chain seq x y z
N MET A 1 -11.71 12.50 1.74
CA MET A 1 -10.39 12.16 1.15
C MET A 1 -10.32 10.64 1.08
N VAL A 2 -10.05 10.08 -0.10
CA VAL A 2 -9.94 8.63 -0.28
C VAL A 2 -8.47 8.28 -0.47
N LEU A 3 -7.99 7.23 0.20
CA LEU A 3 -6.59 6.81 0.12
C LEU A 3 -6.43 5.50 -0.63
N TYR A 4 -5.42 5.42 -1.49
CA TYR A 4 -4.87 4.15 -1.95
C TYR A 4 -3.57 3.88 -1.18
N ILE A 5 -3.53 2.77 -0.45
CA ILE A 5 -2.40 2.40 0.40
C ILE A 5 -1.52 1.41 -0.35
N ASP A 6 -0.26 1.78 -0.54
CA ASP A 6 0.80 0.89 -1.00
C ASP A 6 1.52 0.25 0.19
N THR A 7 2.15 -0.90 -0.05
CA THR A 7 2.86 -1.71 0.95
C THR A 7 3.95 -0.91 1.65
N SER A 8 4.68 -0.08 0.92
CA SER A 8 5.77 0.73 1.49
C SER A 8 5.32 1.68 2.61
N LEU A 9 4.12 2.27 2.50
CA LEU A 9 3.56 3.12 3.55
C LEU A 9 3.17 2.30 4.79
N LEU A 10 2.50 1.16 4.58
CA LEU A 10 2.08 0.28 5.67
C LEU A 10 3.29 -0.27 6.43
N LEU A 11 4.34 -0.71 5.74
CA LEU A 11 5.53 -1.22 6.40
C LEU A 11 6.25 -0.15 7.24
N ASN A 12 6.28 1.09 6.76
CA ASN A 12 6.83 2.20 7.55
C ASN A 12 6.07 2.38 8.88
N ILE A 13 4.72 2.30 8.84
CA ILE A 13 3.85 2.33 10.03
C ILE A 13 4.09 1.11 10.92
N LEU A 14 4.04 -0.10 10.34
CA LEU A 14 4.15 -1.36 11.06
C LEU A 14 5.48 -1.48 11.84
N TYR A 15 6.57 -0.99 11.26
CA TYR A 15 7.90 -1.09 11.87
C TYR A 15 8.34 0.17 12.62
N ALA A 16 7.43 1.13 12.82
CA ALA A 16 7.71 2.39 13.50
C ALA A 16 8.97 3.10 12.96
N GLU A 17 9.11 3.12 11.64
CA GLU A 17 10.22 3.80 10.96
C GLU A 17 10.14 5.33 11.14
N GLU A 18 11.19 6.05 10.75
CA GLU A 18 11.20 7.52 10.88
C GLU A 18 9.99 8.16 10.18
N GLY A 19 9.24 8.99 10.92
CA GLY A 19 8.06 9.69 10.43
C GLY A 19 6.75 8.87 10.47
N TYR A 20 6.76 7.64 10.99
CA TYR A 20 5.59 6.76 10.99
C TYR A 20 4.35 7.38 11.67
N GLU A 21 4.53 8.18 12.72
CA GLU A 21 3.43 8.83 13.46
C GLU A 21 2.62 9.75 12.55
N ASP A 22 3.29 10.51 11.66
CA ASP A 22 2.63 11.38 10.70
C ASP A 22 1.86 10.57 9.66
N HIS A 23 2.41 9.43 9.23
CA HIS A 23 1.77 8.52 8.27
C HIS A 23 0.55 7.83 8.87
N LEU A 24 0.64 7.38 10.13
CA LEU A 24 -0.49 6.84 10.87
C LEU A 24 -1.58 7.90 11.09
N ASN A 25 -1.19 9.11 11.48
CA ASN A 25 -2.13 10.23 11.64
C ASN A 25 -2.81 10.59 10.32
N TYR A 26 -2.09 10.53 9.19
CA TYR A 26 -2.67 10.80 7.87
C TYR A 26 -3.62 9.69 7.42
N PHE A 27 -3.24 8.43 7.65
CA PHE A 27 -4.08 7.26 7.42
C PHE A 27 -5.41 7.38 8.19
N ASN A 28 -5.34 7.71 9.48
CA ASN A 28 -6.52 7.84 10.35
C ASN A 28 -7.46 9.00 10.00
N LYS A 29 -7.03 9.97 9.19
CA LYS A 29 -7.89 11.09 8.73
C LYS A 29 -8.83 10.72 7.59
N SER A 30 -8.68 9.54 6.99
CA SER A 30 -9.51 9.09 5.88
C SER A 30 -10.46 7.98 6.32
N ASP A 31 -11.74 8.15 6.05
CA ASP A 31 -12.76 7.11 6.33
C ASP A 31 -12.74 6.00 5.27
N LEU A 32 -12.27 6.30 4.06
CA LEU A 32 -12.32 5.36 2.93
C LEU A 32 -10.92 5.11 2.36
N LYS A 33 -10.47 3.87 2.51
CA LYS A 33 -9.13 3.42 2.16
C LYS A 33 -9.24 2.19 1.27
N PHE A 34 -8.39 2.12 0.27
CA PHE A 34 -8.32 1.01 -0.66
C PHE A 34 -6.88 0.54 -0.83
N ALA A 35 -6.72 -0.71 -1.22
CA ALA A 35 -5.46 -1.24 -1.71
C ALA A 35 -5.71 -2.44 -2.62
N SER A 36 -4.66 -2.92 -3.28
CA SER A 36 -4.66 -4.26 -3.87
C SER A 36 -4.59 -5.32 -2.77
N ILE A 37 -5.15 -6.51 -3.02
CA ILE A 37 -4.93 -7.71 -2.20
C ILE A 37 -3.43 -8.04 -2.00
N LEU A 38 -2.58 -7.55 -2.91
CA LEU A 38 -1.13 -7.66 -2.76
C LEU A 38 -0.59 -6.97 -1.50
N LEU A 39 -1.23 -5.91 -1.00
CA LEU A 39 -0.83 -5.24 0.24
C LEU A 39 -0.71 -6.24 1.39
N GLU A 40 -1.75 -7.05 1.58
CA GLU A 40 -1.80 -8.07 2.61
C GLU A 40 -0.68 -9.11 2.41
N ILE A 41 -0.57 -9.65 1.20
CA ILE A 41 0.43 -10.68 0.86
C ILE A 41 1.85 -10.18 1.12
N GLU A 42 2.17 -8.96 0.70
CA GLU A 42 3.50 -8.39 0.86
C GLU A 42 3.82 -8.02 2.30
N SER A 43 2.84 -7.52 3.05
CA SER A 43 3.01 -7.19 4.47
C SER A 43 3.24 -8.45 5.32
N PHE A 44 2.44 -9.50 5.14
CA PHE A 44 2.68 -10.77 5.83
C PHE A 44 4.02 -11.40 5.45
N ARG A 45 4.40 -11.37 4.17
CA ARG A 45 5.72 -11.83 3.72
C ARG A 45 6.84 -11.06 4.41
N SER A 46 6.72 -9.73 4.50
CA SER A 46 7.68 -8.86 5.17
C SER A 46 7.81 -9.22 6.65
N LEU A 47 6.67 -9.38 7.34
CA LEU A 47 6.63 -9.72 8.76
C LEU A 47 7.34 -11.06 9.05
N HIS A 48 7.02 -12.10 8.27
CA HIS A 48 7.68 -13.40 8.38
C HIS A 48 9.17 -13.33 8.07
N PHE A 49 9.55 -12.57 7.04
CA PHE A 49 10.95 -12.40 6.67
C PHE A 49 11.77 -11.79 7.83
N ILE A 50 11.29 -10.70 8.44
CA ILE A 50 11.96 -10.08 9.59
C ILE A 50 12.05 -11.05 10.76
N HIS A 51 10.95 -11.70 11.13
CA HIS A 51 10.95 -12.67 12.22
C HIS A 51 11.93 -13.82 11.99
N SER A 52 12.04 -14.33 10.76
CA SER A 52 13.00 -15.39 10.43
C SER A 52 14.46 -14.96 10.54
N LYS A 53 14.77 -13.69 10.22
CA LYS A 53 16.14 -13.17 10.23
C LYS A 53 16.57 -12.69 11.62
N GLU A 54 15.68 -11.99 12.30
CA GLU A 54 15.97 -11.26 13.53
C GLU A 54 15.30 -11.87 14.77
N GLY A 55 14.63 -13.03 14.65
CA GLY A 55 13.82 -13.61 15.73
C GLY A 55 14.54 -13.80 17.08
N LYS A 56 15.87 -13.88 17.09
CA LYS A 56 16.67 -13.97 18.33
C LYS A 56 16.84 -12.63 19.06
N SER A 57 16.78 -11.50 18.36
CA SER A 57 16.89 -10.15 18.92
C SER A 57 15.53 -9.53 19.22
N LEU A 58 14.44 -10.11 18.70
CA LEU A 58 13.08 -9.62 18.89
C LEU A 58 12.46 -10.09 20.21
N PRO A 59 11.55 -9.30 20.81
CA PRO A 59 10.75 -9.74 21.95
C PRO A 59 9.97 -11.03 21.64
N LYS A 60 9.79 -11.88 22.65
CA LYS A 60 9.12 -13.20 22.51
C LYS A 60 7.74 -13.12 21.86
N ASN A 61 6.98 -12.05 22.12
CA ASN A 61 5.63 -11.86 21.59
C ASN A 61 5.57 -10.97 20.34
N TRP A 62 6.71 -10.46 19.87
CA TRP A 62 6.76 -9.45 18.81
C TRP A 62 6.00 -9.86 17.56
N PHE A 63 6.16 -11.11 17.10
CA PHE A 63 5.48 -11.58 15.90
C PHE A 63 3.96 -11.54 16.05
N LYS A 64 3.44 -12.01 17.19
CA LYS A 64 2.00 -12.04 17.47
C LYS A 64 1.43 -10.63 17.60
N GLU A 65 2.16 -9.72 18.23
CA GLU A 65 1.76 -8.31 18.38
C GLU A 65 1.73 -7.61 17.01
N ALA A 66 2.78 -7.79 16.20
CA ALA A 66 2.86 -7.22 14.85
C ALA A 66 1.83 -7.83 13.89
N GLU A 67 1.55 -9.13 13.99
CA GLU A 67 0.50 -9.81 13.22
C GLU A 67 -0.90 -9.28 13.58
N SER A 68 -1.18 -9.12 14.89
CA SER A 68 -2.44 -8.55 15.37
C SER A 68 -2.62 -7.12 14.87
N PHE A 69 -1.58 -6.30 15.00
CA PHE A 69 -1.60 -4.91 14.51
C PHE A 69 -1.81 -4.86 12.99
N LEU A 70 -1.13 -5.71 12.23
CA LEU A 70 -1.28 -5.80 10.79
C LEU A 70 -2.72 -6.17 10.40
N GLY A 71 -3.32 -7.15 11.07
CA GLY A 71 -4.71 -7.55 10.85
C GLY A 71 -5.70 -6.41 11.14
N GLU A 72 -5.53 -5.69 12.25
CA GLU A 72 -6.33 -4.52 12.59
C GLU A 72 -6.19 -3.41 11.54
N PHE A 73 -4.97 -3.17 11.05
CA PHE A 73 -4.72 -2.16 10.02
C PHE A 73 -5.36 -2.52 8.68
N ILE A 74 -5.19 -3.76 8.23
CA ILE A 74 -5.77 -4.27 6.97
C ILE A 74 -7.30 -4.27 7.04
N SER A 75 -7.90 -4.57 8.20
CA SER A 75 -9.37 -4.57 8.37
C SER A 75 -10.04 -3.23 8.07
N GLN A 76 -9.27 -2.13 8.09
CA GLN A 76 -9.73 -0.78 7.78
C GLN A 76 -9.59 -0.41 6.30
N ILE A 77 -9.12 -1.34 5.46
CA ILE A 77 -8.80 -1.12 4.04
C ILE A 77 -9.68 -2.02 3.17
N ASN A 78 -10.32 -1.42 2.17
CA ASN A 78 -11.07 -2.14 1.16
C ASN A 78 -10.08 -2.75 0.15
N LEU A 79 -9.83 -4.05 0.24
CA LEU A 79 -8.92 -4.76 -0.66
C LEU A 79 -9.60 -5.11 -1.98
N LYS A 80 -8.98 -4.73 -3.10
CA LYS A 80 -9.39 -5.11 -4.44
C LYS A 80 -8.57 -6.30 -4.93
N ASN A 81 -9.26 -7.35 -5.37
CA ASN A 81 -8.62 -8.50 -6.00
C ASN A 81 -7.96 -8.13 -7.33
N LEU A 82 -6.87 -8.83 -7.64
CA LEU A 82 -6.26 -8.81 -8.96
C LEU A 82 -7.09 -9.66 -9.92
N ASP A 83 -7.93 -9.01 -10.70
CA ASP A 83 -8.82 -9.66 -11.66
C ASP A 83 -8.71 -9.01 -13.05
N ASP A 84 -9.68 -9.32 -13.89
CA ASP A 84 -9.73 -8.91 -15.28
C ASP A 84 -9.75 -7.39 -15.46
N ASP A 85 -10.31 -6.65 -14.49
CA ASP A 85 -10.34 -5.20 -14.51
C ASP A 85 -8.94 -4.62 -14.32
N VAL A 86 -8.20 -5.14 -13.32
CA VAL A 86 -6.81 -4.72 -13.09
C VAL A 86 -5.93 -5.07 -14.28
N ARG A 87 -6.09 -6.28 -14.83
CA ARG A 87 -5.38 -6.71 -16.05
C ARG A 87 -5.70 -5.80 -17.25
N THR A 88 -6.95 -5.34 -17.34
CA THR A 88 -7.38 -4.40 -18.38
C THR A 88 -6.71 -3.05 -18.22
N GLU A 89 -6.57 -2.53 -17.00
CA GLU A 89 -5.84 -1.29 -16.75
C GLU A 89 -4.37 -1.40 -17.13
N ILE A 90 -3.70 -2.51 -16.81
CA ILE A 90 -2.30 -2.74 -17.22
C ILE A 90 -2.15 -2.70 -18.75
N ARG A 91 -3.06 -3.36 -19.48
CA ARG A 91 -3.01 -3.42 -20.95
C ARG A 91 -3.29 -2.07 -21.61
N LYS A 92 -4.24 -1.30 -21.06
CA LYS A 92 -4.61 0.03 -21.57
C LYS A 92 -3.53 1.07 -21.28
N ASN A 93 -2.90 1.00 -20.11
CA ASN A 93 -1.98 2.02 -19.61
C ASN A 93 -0.53 1.51 -19.61
N LYS A 94 0.10 1.47 -20.79
CA LYS A 94 1.47 0.93 -20.95
C LYS A 94 2.51 1.61 -20.05
N GLY A 95 2.32 2.86 -19.63
CA GLY A 95 3.21 3.55 -18.69
C GLY A 95 3.30 2.87 -17.31
N VAL A 96 2.29 2.07 -16.93
CA VAL A 96 2.32 1.25 -15.70
C VAL A 96 3.43 0.19 -15.77
N LEU A 97 3.81 -0.28 -16.97
CA LEU A 97 4.85 -1.28 -17.19
C LEU A 97 6.28 -0.75 -17.00
N GLU A 98 6.45 0.55 -16.73
CA GLU A 98 7.73 1.09 -16.26
C GLU A 98 8.09 0.58 -14.84
N LEU A 99 7.08 0.10 -14.09
CA LEU A 99 7.21 -0.48 -12.76
C LEU A 99 7.45 -1.99 -12.79
N LYS A 100 7.94 -2.55 -11.68
CA LYS A 100 8.01 -4.02 -11.51
C LYS A 100 6.60 -4.59 -11.40
N SER A 101 6.45 -5.90 -11.61
CA SER A 101 5.12 -6.52 -11.75
C SER A 101 4.14 -6.26 -10.59
N LEU A 102 4.61 -6.26 -9.35
CA LEU A 102 3.75 -6.04 -8.16
C LEU A 102 3.35 -4.57 -8.04
N ASP A 103 4.32 -3.66 -8.13
CA ASP A 103 4.10 -2.21 -8.22
C ASP A 103 3.15 -1.85 -9.39
N ALA A 104 3.36 -2.43 -10.56
CA ALA A 104 2.49 -2.26 -11.73
C ALA A 104 1.05 -2.71 -11.42
N ALA A 105 0.88 -3.83 -10.72
CA ALA A 105 -0.44 -4.29 -10.29
C ALA A 105 -1.07 -3.36 -9.25
N HIS A 106 -0.31 -2.81 -8.30
CA HIS A 106 -0.80 -1.78 -7.37
C HIS A 106 -1.30 -0.54 -8.12
N LEU A 107 -0.50 0.03 -9.03
CA LEU A 107 -0.89 1.23 -9.77
C LEU A 107 -2.09 0.98 -10.68
N ALA A 108 -2.15 -0.18 -11.34
CA ALA A 108 -3.32 -0.56 -12.14
C ALA A 108 -4.59 -0.72 -11.30
N THR A 109 -4.46 -1.26 -10.09
CA THR A 109 -5.57 -1.33 -9.13
C THR A 109 -6.05 0.07 -8.73
N ALA A 110 -5.12 0.98 -8.42
CA ALA A 110 -5.45 2.37 -8.11
C ALA A 110 -6.17 3.08 -9.26
N LEU A 111 -5.70 2.89 -10.51
CA LEU A 111 -6.35 3.43 -11.72
C LEU A 111 -7.78 2.91 -11.90
N HIS A 112 -8.01 1.63 -11.61
CA HIS A 112 -9.35 1.06 -11.66
C HIS A 112 -10.25 1.70 -10.59
N ILE A 113 -9.80 1.74 -9.33
CA ILE A 113 -10.56 2.32 -8.22
C ILE A 113 -10.90 3.79 -8.48
N GLN A 114 -9.94 4.57 -9.00
CA GLN A 114 -10.14 5.99 -9.32
C GLN A 114 -11.31 6.21 -10.29
N LYS A 115 -11.55 5.28 -11.22
CA LYS A 115 -12.69 5.36 -12.16
C LYS A 115 -14.02 4.99 -11.52
N SER A 116 -13.98 4.24 -10.42
CA SER A 116 -15.16 3.73 -9.72
C SER A 116 -15.66 4.64 -8.60
N ILE A 117 -14.90 5.68 -8.25
CA ILE A 117 -15.25 6.63 -7.20
C ILE A 117 -15.43 8.04 -7.78
N SER A 118 -16.29 8.85 -7.16
CA SER A 118 -16.45 10.27 -7.49
C SER A 118 -15.41 11.16 -6.81
N ASP A 119 -14.84 10.68 -5.71
CA ASP A 119 -13.87 11.41 -4.90
C ASP A 119 -12.45 11.30 -5.46
N GLU A 120 -11.60 12.24 -5.05
CA GLU A 120 -10.19 12.19 -5.38
C GLU A 120 -9.46 11.09 -4.58
N LEU A 121 -8.80 10.17 -5.32
CA LEU A 121 -7.94 9.13 -4.77
C LEU A 121 -6.50 9.66 -4.59
N ILE A 122 -6.02 9.68 -3.35
CA ILE A 122 -4.63 10.03 -3.02
C ILE A 122 -3.84 8.75 -2.85
N LEU A 123 -2.78 8.61 -3.64
CA LEU A 123 -1.92 7.44 -3.61
C LEU A 123 -0.82 7.63 -2.58
N CYS A 124 -0.74 6.70 -1.63
CA CYS A 124 0.14 6.76 -0.47
C CYS A 124 1.25 5.72 -0.62
N SER A 125 2.48 6.16 -0.87
CA SER A 125 3.64 5.29 -1.07
C SER A 125 4.93 6.02 -0.69
N MET A 126 5.90 5.26 -0.21
CA MET A 126 7.27 5.71 0.09
C MET A 126 8.25 5.39 -1.05
N ASP A 127 7.82 4.62 -2.07
CA ASP A 127 8.68 4.27 -3.21
C ASP A 127 8.71 5.40 -4.26
N GLU A 128 9.87 6.02 -4.44
CA GLU A 128 10.05 7.16 -5.35
C GLU A 128 9.79 6.82 -6.83
N LYS A 129 10.10 5.58 -7.24
CA LYS A 129 9.84 5.16 -8.62
C LYS A 129 8.34 4.99 -8.83
N PHE A 130 7.65 4.31 -7.91
CA PHE A 130 6.19 4.16 -7.92
C PHE A 130 5.50 5.53 -7.95
N ARG A 131 5.90 6.44 -7.06
CA ARG A 131 5.41 7.83 -6.98
C ARG A 131 5.60 8.58 -8.28
N SER A 132 6.80 8.52 -8.87
CA SER A 132 7.12 9.19 -10.13
C SER A 132 6.21 8.72 -11.27
N ILE A 133 6.00 7.41 -11.41
CA ILE A 133 5.10 6.86 -12.43
C ILE A 133 3.65 7.21 -12.13
N ALA A 134 3.18 7.08 -10.89
CA ALA A 134 1.82 7.45 -10.49
C ALA A 134 1.49 8.92 -10.80
N LYS A 135 2.46 9.83 -10.62
CA LYS A 135 2.31 11.25 -10.95
C LYS A 135 2.04 11.48 -12.44
N LYS A 136 2.64 10.68 -13.34
CA LYS A 136 2.36 10.74 -14.79
C LYS A 136 0.90 10.41 -15.12
N PHE A 137 0.23 9.64 -14.27
CA PHE A 137 -1.18 9.31 -14.36
C PHE A 137 -2.10 10.33 -13.65
N GLY A 138 -1.54 11.41 -13.11
CA GLY A 138 -2.33 12.47 -12.48
C GLY A 138 -2.74 12.21 -11.03
N PHE A 139 -2.19 11.18 -10.38
CA PHE A 139 -2.45 10.95 -8.96
C PHE A 139 -1.86 12.06 -8.09
N LYS A 140 -2.64 12.51 -7.09
CA LYS A 140 -2.06 13.19 -5.93
C LYS A 140 -1.37 12.16 -5.05
N LEU A 141 -0.24 12.57 -4.47
CA LEU A 141 0.64 11.69 -3.72
C LEU A 141 0.71 12.11 -2.25
N TYR A 142 0.81 11.10 -1.39
CA TYR A 142 1.21 11.24 -0.01
C TYR A 142 2.38 10.28 0.29
N PRO A 143 3.42 10.69 1.04
CA PRO A 143 3.70 12.06 1.50
C PRO A 143 3.89 13.05 0.34
N LYS A 144 3.83 14.37 0.59
CA LYS A 144 3.94 15.41 -0.48
C LYS A 144 5.37 15.69 -0.98
N LYS A 145 6.36 14.87 -0.59
CA LYS A 145 7.77 15.03 -0.97
C LYS A 145 7.95 15.15 -2.50
#